data_AF-A0A660YKE3-F1
#
_entry.id   AF-A0A660YKE3-F1
#
_cell.length_a   1.000
_cell.length_b   1.000
_cell.length_c   1.000
_cell.angle_alpha   90.00
_cell.angle_beta   90.00
_cell.angle_gamma   90.00
#
_symmetry.space_group_name_H-M   'P 1'
#
loop_
_entity.id
_entity.type
_entity.pdbx_description
1 polymer ?
#
loop_
_entity_poly.entity_id
_entity_poly.type
_entity_poly.pdbx_seq_one_letter_code
_entity_poly.pdbx_strand_id
1 'polypeptide(L)'
;MNINRESKLRKNFHQAKWDEEIIFQLHSKGQRGVIPPQTEKEIENKVGDGVSSLPKSMRRENTPGLPEVGQMRVLKHFLRLSQENLGADLNIDIGQGTCTIKYNPKINEVITRSEKA
;
A
#
# COMPACT_ATOMS: atom_id res chain seq x y z
N MET A 1 -14.03 41.34 4.89
CA MET A 1 -12.59 41.00 4.92
C MET A 1 -12.19 40.57 3.52
N ASN A 2 -11.47 41.40 2.77
CA ASN A 2 -11.11 41.08 1.37
C ASN A 2 -9.89 40.16 1.35
N ILE A 3 -10.07 38.93 0.87
CA ILE A 3 -8.98 37.96 0.69
C ILE A 3 -8.23 38.34 -0.58
N ASN A 4 -6.96 38.74 -0.45
CA ASN A 4 -6.06 38.93 -1.58
C ASN A 4 -5.75 37.56 -2.21
N ARG A 5 -6.22 37.35 -3.44
CA ARG A 5 -6.03 36.08 -4.20
C ARG A 5 -4.78 36.08 -5.09
N GLU A 6 -4.05 37.19 -5.17
CA GLU A 6 -2.84 37.31 -5.99
C GLU A 6 -1.58 36.80 -5.29
N SER A 7 -1.61 36.66 -3.96
CA SER A 7 -0.50 36.06 -3.22
C SER A 7 -0.53 34.54 -3.36
N LYS A 8 0.45 33.97 -4.07
CA LYS A 8 0.73 32.53 -3.97
C LYS A 8 1.13 32.23 -2.52
N LEU A 9 0.29 31.48 -1.79
CA LEU A 9 0.51 31.11 -0.38
C LEU A 9 1.84 30.42 -0.12
N ARG A 10 2.45 29.79 -1.14
CA ARG A 10 3.78 29.18 -1.07
C ARG A 10 4.58 29.49 -2.32
N LYS A 11 5.46 30.50 -2.26
CA LYS A 11 6.33 30.89 -3.39
C LYS A 11 7.47 29.89 -3.66
N ASN A 12 7.89 29.13 -2.65
CA ASN A 12 9.04 28.22 -2.70
C ASN A 12 8.69 26.76 -2.37
N PHE A 13 7.41 26.37 -2.42
CA PHE A 13 7.04 24.97 -2.19
C PHE A 13 7.28 24.15 -3.46
N HIS A 14 8.06 23.09 -3.34
CA HIS A 14 8.25 22.09 -4.37
C HIS A 14 7.88 20.72 -3.78
N GLN A 15 6.85 20.09 -4.32
CA GLN A 15 6.53 18.71 -3.98
C GLN A 15 7.50 17.77 -4.69
N ALA A 16 7.79 16.61 -4.10
CA ALA A 16 8.49 15.55 -4.81
C ALA A 16 7.71 15.18 -6.08
N LYS A 17 8.44 14.99 -7.18
CA LYS A 17 7.90 14.52 -8.45
C LYS A 17 8.76 13.36 -8.92
N TRP A 18 8.17 12.18 -9.01
CA TRP A 18 8.80 11.02 -9.62
C TRP A 18 8.10 10.72 -10.95
N ASP A 19 8.85 10.19 -11.91
CA ASP A 19 8.26 9.58 -13.10
C ASP A 19 8.09 8.08 -12.79
N GLU A 20 7.28 7.79 -11.77
CA GLU A 20 7.11 6.43 -11.25
C GLU A 20 6.08 5.68 -12.12
N GLU A 21 6.55 4.62 -12.78
CA GLU A 21 5.70 3.71 -13.54
C GLU A 21 4.64 3.06 -12.63
N ILE A 22 3.48 2.69 -13.18
CA ILE A 22 2.51 1.91 -12.42
C ILE A 22 3.10 0.53 -12.07
N ILE A 23 2.73 -0.03 -10.90
CA ILE A 23 3.32 -1.29 -10.41
C ILE A 23 3.23 -2.46 -11.41
N PHE A 24 2.26 -2.46 -12.33
CA PHE A 24 2.12 -3.46 -13.40
C PHE A 24 3.17 -3.33 -14.51
N GLN A 25 3.67 -2.12 -14.80
CA GLN A 25 4.77 -1.90 -15.73
C GLN A 25 6.11 -2.35 -15.13
N LEU A 26 6.20 -2.39 -13.79
CA LEU A 26 7.33 -2.93 -13.06
C LEU A 26 7.37 -4.48 -13.05
N HIS A 27 6.40 -5.16 -13.66
CA HIS A 27 6.33 -6.62 -13.71
C HIS A 27 7.56 -7.23 -14.37
N SER A 28 8.09 -8.30 -13.77
CA SER A 28 9.14 -9.13 -14.34
C SER A 28 8.86 -10.58 -14.00
N LYS A 29 8.55 -11.38 -15.02
CA LYS A 29 8.15 -12.78 -14.89
C LYS A 29 9.15 -13.57 -14.04
N GLY A 30 8.65 -14.29 -13.03
CA GLY A 30 9.43 -15.07 -12.08
C GLY A 30 9.92 -14.29 -10.86
N GLN A 31 9.77 -12.97 -10.80
CA GLN A 31 10.14 -12.21 -9.61
C GLN A 31 9.19 -12.47 -8.45
N ARG A 32 9.76 -12.57 -7.25
CA ARG A 32 9.01 -12.79 -6.01
C ARG A 32 9.33 -11.70 -5.01
N GLY A 33 8.28 -11.16 -4.39
CA GLY A 33 8.39 -10.17 -3.32
C GLY A 33 8.70 -10.84 -2.00
N VAL A 34 7.64 -11.21 -1.27
CA VAL A 34 7.72 -11.95 -0.02
C VAL A 34 7.40 -13.41 -0.28
N ILE A 35 8.20 -14.31 0.28
CA ILE A 35 7.94 -15.75 0.26
C ILE A 35 7.35 -16.12 1.62
N PRO A 36 6.07 -16.53 1.71
CA PRO A 36 5.51 -17.02 2.96
C PRO A 36 6.22 -18.32 3.38
N PRO A 37 6.26 -18.63 4.69
CA PRO A 37 6.78 -19.91 5.16
C PRO A 37 6.02 -21.06 4.49
N GLN A 38 6.73 -22.16 4.26
CA GLN A 38 6.09 -23.39 3.77
C GLN A 38 5.21 -23.99 4.86
N THR A 39 4.16 -24.68 4.43
CA THR A 39 3.24 -25.38 5.32
C THR A 39 3.97 -26.48 6.09
N GLU A 40 3.66 -26.63 7.38
CA GLU A 40 4.22 -27.67 8.21
C GLU A 40 3.70 -29.07 7.79
N LYS A 41 4.58 -30.08 7.84
CA LYS A 41 4.25 -31.45 7.42
C LYS A 41 3.02 -32.04 8.11
N GLU A 42 2.78 -31.69 9.38
CA GLU A 42 1.60 -32.16 10.12
C GLU A 42 0.29 -31.65 9.50
N ILE A 43 0.29 -30.41 9.01
CA ILE A 43 -0.85 -29.80 8.34
C ILE A 43 -1.04 -30.42 6.96
N GLU A 44 0.05 -30.58 6.19
CA GLU A 44 0.02 -31.24 4.89
C GLU A 44 -0.54 -32.67 4.98
N ASN A 45 -0.13 -33.45 5.98
CA ASN A 45 -0.63 -34.81 6.18
C ASN A 45 -2.12 -34.86 6.52
N LYS A 46 -2.65 -33.83 7.19
CA LYS A 46 -4.06 -33.78 7.61
C LYS A 46 -4.98 -33.25 6.51
N VAL A 47 -4.53 -32.27 5.73
CA VAL A 47 -5.37 -31.52 4.77
C VAL A 47 -5.04 -31.87 3.32
N GLY A 48 -3.85 -32.40 3.04
CA GLY A 48 -3.37 -32.64 1.68
C GLY A 48 -2.99 -31.35 0.96
N ASP A 49 -3.28 -31.27 -0.34
CA ASP A 49 -2.97 -30.12 -1.19
C ASP A 49 -3.88 -28.89 -0.97
N GLY A 50 -4.94 -29.03 -0.15
CA GLY A 50 -5.96 -28.01 0.12
C GLY A 50 -6.86 -27.64 -1.07
N VAL A 51 -6.45 -27.92 -2.31
CA VAL A 51 -7.15 -27.54 -3.55
C VAL A 51 -8.08 -28.65 -4.03
N SER A 52 -7.70 -29.92 -3.82
CA SER A 52 -8.49 -31.07 -4.28
C SER A 52 -9.84 -31.18 -3.58
N SER A 53 -10.01 -30.56 -2.41
CA SER A 53 -11.27 -30.46 -1.68
C SER A 53 -12.29 -29.50 -2.31
N LEU A 54 -11.84 -28.55 -3.15
CA LEU A 54 -12.73 -27.58 -3.80
C LEU A 54 -13.43 -28.19 -5.03
N PRO A 55 -14.74 -27.94 -5.26
CA PRO A 55 -15.42 -28.32 -6.49
C PRO A 55 -14.71 -27.76 -7.72
N LYS A 56 -14.64 -28.53 -8.82
CA LYS A 56 -13.94 -28.11 -10.05
C LYS A 56 -14.43 -26.76 -10.59
N SER A 57 -15.74 -26.50 -10.52
CA SER A 57 -16.37 -25.24 -10.95
C SER A 57 -15.94 -24.01 -10.14
N MET A 58 -15.34 -24.20 -8.96
CA MET A 58 -14.85 -23.11 -8.10
C MET A 58 -13.33 -22.88 -8.23
N ARG A 59 -12.62 -23.75 -8.95
CA ARG A 59 -11.16 -23.63 -9.10
C ARG A 59 -10.85 -22.62 -10.20
N ARG A 60 -9.87 -21.73 -9.95
CA ARG A 60 -9.35 -20.84 -10.99
C ARG A 60 -8.55 -21.65 -12.01
N GLU A 61 -8.83 -21.44 -13.30
CA GLU A 61 -8.10 -22.07 -14.40
C GLU A 61 -6.77 -21.37 -14.71
N ASN A 62 -6.73 -20.04 -14.53
CA ASN A 62 -5.58 -19.21 -14.80
C ASN A 62 -5.08 -18.51 -13.53
N THR A 63 -3.79 -18.22 -13.48
CA THR A 63 -3.21 -17.40 -12.41
C THR A 63 -3.80 -15.99 -12.44
N PRO A 64 -3.99 -15.34 -11.28
CA PRO A 64 -4.43 -13.96 -11.26
C PRO A 64 -3.37 -13.07 -11.91
N GLY A 65 -3.80 -12.07 -12.68
CA GLY A 65 -2.91 -11.12 -13.39
C GLY A 65 -2.24 -10.11 -12.46
N LEU A 66 -1.65 -10.57 -11.36
CA LEU A 66 -0.91 -9.74 -10.41
C LEU A 66 0.53 -9.51 -10.92
N PRO A 67 1.16 -8.38 -10.57
CA PRO A 67 2.53 -8.10 -11.00
C PRO A 67 3.52 -8.94 -10.19
N GLU A 68 4.57 -9.41 -10.87
CA GLU A 68 5.67 -10.16 -10.27
C GLU A 68 6.82 -9.18 -10.04
N VAL A 69 7.02 -8.77 -8.78
CA VAL A 69 7.95 -7.68 -8.42
C VAL A 69 8.70 -8.03 -7.14
N GLY A 70 10.02 -7.88 -7.15
CA GLY A 70 10.87 -8.09 -5.97
C GLY A 70 10.60 -7.10 -4.83
N GLN A 71 10.78 -7.53 -3.58
CA GLN A 71 10.39 -6.76 -2.38
C GLN A 71 11.04 -5.36 -2.33
N MET A 72 12.31 -5.25 -2.70
CA MET A 72 13.02 -3.97 -2.75
C MET A 72 12.38 -2.99 -3.77
N ARG A 73 11.93 -3.50 -4.93
CA ARG A 73 11.30 -2.69 -5.97
C ARG A 73 9.89 -2.26 -5.54
N VAL A 74 9.13 -3.14 -4.89
CA VAL A 74 7.85 -2.79 -4.24
C VAL A 74 8.03 -1.68 -3.20
N LEU A 75 9.01 -1.80 -2.31
CA LEU A 75 9.29 -0.80 -1.29
C LEU A 75 9.63 0.57 -1.91
N LYS A 76 10.53 0.59 -2.90
CA LYS A 76 10.91 1.83 -3.60
C LYS A 76 9.72 2.49 -4.30
N HIS A 77 8.88 1.69 -4.95
CA HIS A 77 7.68 2.17 -5.63
C HIS A 77 6.74 2.90 -4.65
N PHE A 78 6.32 2.24 -3.57
CA PHE A 78 5.41 2.85 -2.61
C PHE A 78 6.04 3.99 -1.80
N LEU A 79 7.36 3.98 -1.59
CA LEU A 79 8.08 5.09 -0.94
C LEU A 79 8.16 6.35 -1.82
N ARG A 80 8.19 6.19 -3.15
CA ARG A 80 8.15 7.33 -4.08
C ARG A 80 6.74 7.89 -4.19
N LEU A 81 5.75 7.01 -4.38
CA LEU A 81 4.34 7.39 -4.41
C LEU A 81 3.89 8.08 -3.12
N SER A 82 4.42 7.71 -1.95
CA SER A 82 4.07 8.38 -0.70
C SER A 82 4.54 9.84 -0.65
N GLN A 83 5.62 10.19 -1.35
CA GLN A 83 6.14 11.56 -1.44
C GLN A 83 5.37 12.41 -2.48
N GLU A 84 4.72 11.75 -3.44
CA GLU A 84 3.82 12.39 -4.42
C GLU A 84 2.43 12.63 -3.86
N ASN A 85 2.17 12.26 -2.61
CA ASN A 85 0.89 12.49 -1.94
C ASN A 85 0.97 13.60 -0.88
N LEU A 86 -0.14 14.31 -0.67
CA LEU A 86 -0.29 15.26 0.43
C LEU A 86 -1.12 14.61 1.54
N GLY A 87 -0.57 14.55 2.75
CA GLY A 87 -1.26 14.02 3.93
C GLY A 87 -1.11 14.92 5.16
N ALA A 88 -2.01 14.71 6.13
CA ALA A 88 -2.09 15.48 7.38
C ALA A 88 -0.82 15.38 8.26
N ASP A 89 -0.02 14.33 8.09
CA ASP A 89 1.23 14.14 8.83
C ASP A 89 2.36 15.09 8.42
N LEU A 90 2.36 15.55 7.16
CA LEU A 90 3.48 16.29 6.57
C LEU A 90 3.11 17.69 6.09
N ASN A 91 1.83 17.93 5.77
CA ASN A 91 1.38 19.18 5.18
C ASN A 91 0.54 20.00 6.14
N ILE A 92 0.60 21.32 5.97
CA ILE A 92 -0.38 22.24 6.57
C ILE A 92 -1.76 21.81 6.06
N ASP A 93 -2.66 21.52 7.01
CA ASP A 93 -4.03 21.12 6.74
C ASP A 93 -4.72 22.18 5.86
N ILE A 94 -4.97 21.82 4.60
CA ILE A 94 -5.83 22.60 3.73
C ILE A 94 -7.23 22.10 4.03
N GLY A 95 -7.80 22.65 5.10
CA GLY A 95 -9.04 22.21 5.72
C GLY A 95 -10.08 21.78 4.70
N GLN A 96 -10.26 20.46 4.59
CA GLN A 96 -11.36 19.88 3.86
C GLN A 96 -12.57 19.94 4.80
N GLY A 97 -13.44 20.93 4.59
CA GLY A 97 -14.69 21.05 5.35
C GLY A 97 -15.43 19.72 5.35
N THR A 98 -16.11 19.39 6.45
CA THR A 98 -16.83 18.12 6.70
C THR A 98 -15.98 16.87 6.97
N CYS A 99 -14.67 16.87 6.65
CA CYS A 99 -13.82 15.70 6.87
C CYS A 99 -13.23 15.60 8.28
N THR A 100 -13.19 16.69 9.05
CA THR A 100 -12.60 16.74 10.39
C THR A 100 -11.19 16.13 10.42
N ILE A 101 -10.32 16.63 9.54
CA ILE A 101 -8.92 16.19 9.48
C ILE A 101 -8.22 16.70 10.75
N LYS A 102 -8.17 15.85 11.78
CA LYS A 102 -7.47 16.10 13.04
C LYS A 102 -6.15 15.35 13.04
N TYR A 103 -5.27 15.72 13.96
CA TYR A 103 -4.08 14.94 14.24
C TYR A 103 -4.45 13.47 14.53
N ASN A 104 -3.76 12.53 13.86
CA ASN A 104 -3.82 11.10 14.12
C ASN A 104 -2.70 10.71 15.10
N PRO A 105 -2.98 10.50 16.40
CA PRO A 105 -1.96 10.14 17.37
C PRO A 105 -1.25 8.85 16.98
N LYS A 106 0.08 8.88 16.86
CA LYS A 106 0.86 7.69 16.47
C LYS A 106 0.75 6.52 17.45
N ILE A 107 0.38 6.81 18.70
CA ILE A 107 0.05 5.77 19.68
C ILE A 107 -1.14 4.90 19.25
N ASN A 108 -2.10 5.44 18.48
CA ASN A 108 -3.25 4.68 18.01
C ASN A 108 -2.81 3.55 17.07
N GLU A 109 -1.83 3.79 16.19
CA GLU A 109 -1.26 2.75 15.31
C GLU A 109 -0.58 1.63 16.13
N VAL A 110 0.08 2.00 17.23
CA VAL A 110 0.71 1.03 18.15
C VAL A 110 -0.36 0.21 18.87
N ILE A 111 -1.43 0.85 19.34
CA ILE A 111 -2.55 0.18 20.01
C ILE A 111 -3.21 -0.80 19.02
N THR A 112 -3.52 -0.38 17.79
CA THR A 112 -4.13 -1.24 16.77
C THR A 112 -3.25 -2.43 16.37
N ARG A 113 -1.92 -2.29 16.44
CA ARG A 113 -0.99 -3.40 16.19
C ARG A 113 -0.86 -4.36 17.39
N SER A 114 -1.32 -3.98 18.57
CA SER A 114 -1.22 -4.82 19.77
C SER A 114 -2.19 -6.00 19.69
N GLU A 115 -1.71 -7.20 20.02
CA GLU A 115 -2.54 -8.42 20.11
C GLU A 115 -3.63 -8.35 21.20
N LYS A 116 -3.54 -7.36 22.10
CA LYS A 116 -4.40 -7.20 23.28
C LYS A 116 -5.44 -6.09 23.15
N ALA A 117 -5.55 -5.47 21.97
CA ALA A 117 -6.55 -4.45 21.69
C ALA A 117 -7.93 -5.06 21.38
#